data_AF-A0AAX2D903-F1
#
_entry.id   AF-A0AAX2D903-F1
#
_cell.length_a   1.000
_cell.length_b   1.000
_cell.length_c   1.000
_cell.angle_alpha   90.00
_cell.angle_beta   90.00
_cell.angle_gamma   90.00
#
_symmetry.space_group_name_H-M   'P 1'
#
loop_
_entity.id
_entity.type
_entity.pdbx_description
1 polymer ?
#
loop_
_entity_poly.entity_id
_entity_poly.type
_entity_poly.pdbx_seq_one_letter_code
_entity_poly.pdbx_strand_id
1 'polypeptide(L)'
;MTVSIRRRAALLLISSLPLVAVAAPMHSQFLPPDDLTVRQEQPEQQQLLQVTEYSVVVGNQRQSNQQPIPVTSPLLVRLKGKPLNKGATLNQVILSFDGESKSLKKPVFDEASKTLTLSYPQAHYRAIIDLLRNDTVYVQFLSYANGHVWADLHTGAVRSR
;
A
#
# COMPACT_ATOMS: atom_id res chain seq x y z
N MET A 1 -34.60 -11.89 -47.10
CA MET A 1 -33.76 -10.67 -46.91
C MET A 1 -33.70 -10.17 -45.46
N THR A 2 -34.69 -10.44 -44.60
CA THR A 2 -34.76 -9.94 -43.21
C THR A 2 -33.75 -10.57 -42.23
N VAL A 3 -33.33 -11.83 -42.44
CA VAL A 3 -32.39 -12.54 -41.57
C VAL A 3 -30.96 -11.97 -41.63
N SER A 4 -30.53 -11.50 -42.81
CA SER A 4 -29.19 -10.88 -43.00
C SER A 4 -29.06 -9.54 -42.27
N ILE A 5 -30.14 -8.77 -42.15
CA ILE A 5 -30.14 -7.48 -41.47
C ILE A 5 -30.03 -7.67 -39.96
N ARG A 6 -30.74 -8.66 -39.39
CA ARG A 6 -30.66 -8.99 -37.96
C ARG A 6 -29.26 -9.46 -37.52
N ARG A 7 -28.59 -10.24 -38.36
CA ARG A 7 -27.21 -10.70 -38.09
C ARG A 7 -26.19 -9.56 -38.15
N ARG A 8 -26.33 -8.61 -39.08
CA ARG A 8 -25.48 -7.42 -39.17
C ARG A 8 -25.70 -6.46 -38.00
N ALA A 9 -26.95 -6.28 -37.57
CA ALA A 9 -27.28 -5.48 -36.41
C ALA A 9 -26.71 -6.07 -35.11
N ALA A 10 -26.77 -7.40 -34.93
CA ALA A 10 -26.17 -8.07 -33.78
C ALA A 10 -24.64 -7.92 -33.73
N LEU A 11 -23.96 -8.02 -34.89
CA LEU A 11 -22.51 -7.85 -34.97
C LEU A 11 -22.06 -6.42 -34.65
N LEU A 12 -22.81 -5.41 -35.14
CA LEU A 12 -22.59 -4.00 -34.84
C LEU A 12 -22.82 -3.67 -33.36
N LEU A 13 -23.78 -4.35 -32.72
CA LEU A 13 -24.06 -4.18 -31.29
C LEU A 13 -22.90 -4.75 -30.45
N ILE A 14 -22.34 -5.89 -30.83
CA ILE A 14 -21.21 -6.51 -30.13
C ILE A 14 -19.93 -5.67 -30.26
N SER A 15 -19.70 -5.03 -31.41
CA SER A 15 -18.54 -4.13 -31.59
C SER A 15 -18.71 -2.74 -30.96
N SER A 16 -19.90 -2.40 -30.50
CA SER A 16 -20.20 -1.14 -29.81
C SER A 16 -20.09 -1.21 -28.29
N LEU A 17 -19.83 -2.40 -27.72
CA LEU A 17 -19.55 -2.52 -26.30
C LEU A 17 -18.21 -1.83 -26.01
N PRO A 18 -18.19 -0.78 -25.18
CA PRO A 18 -16.93 -0.26 -24.70
C PRO A 18 -16.28 -1.38 -23.88
N LEU A 19 -15.19 -1.96 -24.39
CA LEU A 19 -14.23 -2.61 -23.52
C LEU A 19 -13.67 -1.48 -22.64
N VAL A 20 -14.31 -1.23 -21.50
CA VAL A 20 -13.72 -0.45 -20.44
C VAL A 20 -12.57 -1.30 -19.93
N ALA A 21 -11.40 -1.12 -20.55
CA ALA A 21 -10.15 -1.61 -19.99
C ALA A 21 -9.92 -0.81 -18.70
N VAL A 22 -10.36 -1.38 -17.59
CA VAL A 22 -10.05 -0.87 -16.26
C VAL A 22 -8.54 -0.91 -16.13
N ALA A 23 -7.90 0.27 -16.14
CA ALA A 23 -6.45 0.35 -15.97
C ALA A 23 -6.09 -0.28 -14.61
N ALA A 24 -5.20 -1.26 -14.63
CA ALA A 24 -4.74 -1.89 -13.40
C ALA A 24 -4.04 -0.85 -12.52
N PRO A 25 -4.12 -0.98 -11.17
CA PRO A 25 -3.35 -0.13 -10.27
C PRO A 25 -1.87 -0.13 -10.63
N MET A 26 -1.18 0.99 -10.45
CA MET A 26 0.27 0.99 -10.63
C MET A 26 0.89 0.01 -9.63
N HIS A 27 1.94 -0.71 -10.06
CA HIS A 27 2.62 -1.71 -9.23
C HIS A 27 1.70 -2.88 -8.79
N SER A 28 0.62 -3.14 -9.53
CA SER A 28 -0.31 -4.24 -9.24
C SER A 28 0.32 -5.64 -9.17
N GLN A 29 1.49 -5.85 -9.78
CA GLN A 29 2.22 -7.12 -9.69
C GLN A 29 2.69 -7.50 -8.28
N PHE A 30 2.73 -6.55 -7.34
CA PHE A 30 3.11 -6.79 -5.94
C PHE A 30 1.90 -7.06 -5.02
N LEU A 31 0.69 -6.94 -5.58
CA LEU A 31 -0.51 -7.25 -4.84
C LEU A 31 -0.58 -8.76 -4.54
N PRO A 32 -0.98 -9.14 -3.31
CA PRO A 32 -1.27 -10.55 -3.02
C PRO A 32 -2.46 -11.03 -3.87
N PRO A 33 -2.66 -12.36 -4.01
CA PRO A 33 -3.86 -12.92 -4.64
C PRO A 33 -5.17 -12.36 -4.04
N ASP A 34 -6.20 -12.21 -4.87
CA ASP A 34 -7.52 -11.70 -4.46
C ASP A 34 -8.53 -12.83 -4.25
N ASP A 35 -8.19 -13.79 -3.38
CA ASP A 35 -8.97 -15.03 -3.22
C ASP A 35 -10.43 -14.79 -2.79
N LEU A 36 -10.69 -13.69 -2.09
CA LEU A 36 -12.03 -13.29 -1.64
C LEU A 36 -12.72 -12.30 -2.59
N THR A 37 -12.11 -11.98 -3.74
CA THR A 37 -12.65 -11.06 -4.74
C THR A 37 -13.04 -9.69 -4.16
N VAL A 38 -12.26 -9.15 -3.23
CA VAL A 38 -12.57 -7.89 -2.54
C VAL A 38 -12.04 -6.66 -3.28
N ARG A 39 -11.34 -6.84 -4.42
CA ARG A 39 -10.73 -5.76 -5.21
C ARG A 39 -11.24 -5.73 -6.66
N GLN A 40 -12.51 -6.06 -6.87
CA GLN A 40 -13.14 -6.11 -8.19
C GLN A 40 -13.31 -4.72 -8.84
N GLU A 41 -13.36 -3.66 -8.03
CA GLU A 41 -13.49 -2.28 -8.48
C GLU A 41 -12.13 -1.56 -8.53
N GLN A 42 -12.09 -0.39 -9.19
CA GLN A 42 -10.90 0.46 -9.12
C GLN A 42 -10.71 0.98 -7.69
N PRO A 43 -9.46 1.09 -7.21
CA PRO A 43 -9.18 1.77 -5.96
C PRO A 43 -9.72 3.21 -6.00
N GLU A 44 -10.40 3.64 -4.95
CA GLU A 44 -10.81 5.04 -4.77
C GLU A 44 -9.60 5.94 -4.50
N GLN A 45 -8.62 5.40 -3.77
CA GLN A 45 -7.34 6.05 -3.55
C GLN A 45 -6.21 5.11 -3.93
N GLN A 46 -5.25 5.66 -4.68
CA GLN A 46 -3.96 5.03 -4.93
C GLN A 46 -2.89 6.05 -4.55
N GLN A 47 -1.96 5.63 -3.70
CA GLN A 47 -0.77 6.38 -3.32
C GLN A 47 0.43 5.48 -3.62
N LEU A 48 1.38 5.99 -4.41
CA LEU A 48 2.63 5.31 -4.71
C LEU A 48 3.78 6.29 -4.47
N LEU A 49 4.65 5.93 -3.52
CA LEU A 49 5.77 6.75 -3.09
C LEU A 49 7.07 5.98 -3.32
N GLN A 50 8.01 6.54 -4.06
CA GLN A 50 9.39 6.05 -4.09
C GLN A 50 10.14 6.62 -2.89
N VAL A 51 10.65 5.76 -2.01
CA VAL A 51 11.38 6.19 -0.82
C VAL A 51 12.71 6.84 -1.25
N THR A 52 12.98 8.04 -0.72
CA THR A 52 14.22 8.78 -0.97
C THR A 52 15.02 9.04 0.30
N GLU A 53 14.35 9.04 1.46
CA GLU A 53 14.97 9.23 2.76
C GLU A 53 14.27 8.39 3.82
N TYR A 54 15.04 7.93 4.81
CA TYR A 54 14.48 7.33 6.01
C TYR A 54 15.24 7.80 7.26
N SER A 55 14.54 7.79 8.39
CA SER A 55 15.13 7.98 9.72
C SER A 55 14.60 6.92 10.66
N VAL A 56 15.43 6.52 11.62
CA VAL A 56 15.08 5.51 12.63
C VAL A 56 14.94 6.21 13.98
N VAL A 57 13.85 5.93 14.67
CA VAL A 57 13.61 6.38 16.04
C VAL A 57 13.56 5.15 16.95
N VAL A 58 14.52 5.08 17.86
CA VAL A 58 14.56 4.03 18.90
C VAL A 58 14.25 4.72 20.24
N GLY A 59 12.99 4.62 20.66
CA GLY A 59 12.53 5.22 21.90
C GLY A 59 12.91 4.36 23.11
N ASN A 60 13.30 5.03 24.19
CA ASN A 60 13.38 4.43 25.52
C ASN A 60 12.64 5.37 26.47
N GLN A 61 11.34 5.11 26.68
CA GLN A 61 10.50 5.96 27.50
C GLN A 61 9.99 5.21 28.72
N ARG A 62 10.33 5.73 29.91
CA ARG A 62 9.70 5.30 31.15
C ARG A 62 8.39 6.08 31.32
N GLN A 63 7.25 5.41 31.22
CA GLN A 63 5.95 6.04 31.47
C GLN A 63 5.75 6.28 32.97
N SER A 64 6.23 7.44 33.44
CA SER A 64 5.95 8.02 34.77
C SER A 64 6.41 7.19 35.99
N ASN A 65 6.54 7.89 37.13
CA ASN A 65 6.69 7.26 38.45
C ASN A 65 5.34 6.97 39.11
N GLN A 66 4.24 7.48 38.55
CA GLN A 66 2.93 7.47 39.20
C GLN A 66 2.08 6.25 38.87
N GLN A 67 2.43 5.47 37.83
CA GLN A 67 1.69 4.28 37.43
C GLN A 67 2.69 3.20 37.01
N PRO A 68 2.67 1.97 37.58
CA PRO A 68 3.50 0.87 37.10
C PRO A 68 2.96 0.37 35.76
N ILE A 69 3.36 1.02 34.66
CA ILE A 69 3.08 0.57 33.29
C ILE A 69 4.37 -0.03 32.74
N PRO A 70 4.30 -1.10 31.92
CA PRO A 70 5.48 -1.62 31.23
C PRO A 70 6.22 -0.51 30.48
N VAL A 71 7.55 -0.51 30.58
CA VAL A 71 8.41 0.35 29.74
C VAL A 71 8.17 -0.05 28.29
N THR A 72 7.67 0.88 27.48
CA THR A 72 7.54 0.68 26.04
C THR A 72 8.77 1.26 25.34
N SER A 73 9.38 0.46 24.48
CA SER A 73 10.51 0.89 23.65
C SER A 73 10.03 0.94 22.20
N PRO A 74 9.35 2.03 21.77
CA PRO A 74 8.84 2.10 20.42
C PRO A 74 10.00 2.14 19.42
N LEU A 75 9.94 1.27 18.42
CA LEU A 75 10.84 1.29 17.28
C LEU A 75 10.05 1.78 16.06
N LEU A 76 10.40 2.97 15.58
CA LEU A 76 9.76 3.58 14.42
C LEU A 76 10.78 3.82 13.30
N VAL A 77 10.34 3.65 12.06
CA VAL A 77 11.08 4.12 10.88
C VAL A 77 10.21 5.11 10.15
N ARG A 78 10.69 6.34 9.94
CA ARG A 78 9.99 7.35 9.16
C ARG A 78 10.56 7.38 7.76
N LEU A 79 9.71 7.28 6.75
CA LEU A 79 10.08 7.37 5.35
C LEU A 79 9.51 8.65 4.76
N LYS A 80 10.29 9.29 3.90
CA LYS A 80 9.76 10.22 2.91
C LYS A 80 10.25 9.84 1.53
N GLY A 81 9.62 10.42 0.53
CA GLY A 81 9.83 10.00 -0.83
C GLY A 81 9.20 10.92 -1.85
N LYS A 82 9.36 10.51 -3.10
CA LYS A 82 8.76 11.17 -4.24
C LYS A 82 7.45 10.46 -4.62
N PRO A 83 6.30 11.16 -4.67
CA PRO A 83 5.08 10.58 -5.20
C PRO A 83 5.23 10.29 -6.70
N LEU A 84 4.72 9.13 -7.14
CA LEU A 84 4.85 8.66 -8.52
C LEU A 84 3.54 8.70 -9.33
N ASN A 85 2.39 8.76 -8.66
CA ASN A 85 1.09 8.79 -9.33
C ASN A 85 0.38 10.15 -9.11
N LYS A 86 -0.48 10.50 -10.07
CA LYS A 86 -1.29 11.72 -10.00
C LYS A 86 -2.28 11.63 -8.83
N GLY A 87 -2.41 12.71 -8.06
CA GLY A 87 -3.28 12.75 -6.88
C GLY A 87 -2.66 12.13 -5.63
N ALA A 88 -1.40 11.68 -5.68
CA ALA A 88 -0.70 11.29 -4.48
C ALA A 88 -0.45 12.50 -3.58
N THR A 89 -0.89 12.39 -2.32
CA THR A 89 -0.81 13.42 -1.30
C THR A 89 0.01 12.99 -0.10
N LEU A 90 0.49 11.74 -0.09
CA LEU A 90 1.24 11.16 1.02
C LEU A 90 2.55 11.92 1.28
N ASN A 91 2.68 12.47 2.48
CA ASN A 91 3.83 13.28 2.90
C ASN A 91 4.88 12.45 3.66
N GLN A 92 4.41 11.47 4.44
CA GLN A 92 5.25 10.67 5.32
C GLN A 92 4.67 9.28 5.48
N VAL A 93 5.55 8.28 5.59
CA VAL A 93 5.19 6.93 6.03
C VAL A 93 5.86 6.67 7.37
N ILE A 94 5.13 6.12 8.32
CA ILE A 94 5.66 5.64 9.60
C ILE A 94 5.52 4.13 9.63
N LEU A 95 6.65 3.44 9.75
CA LEU A 95 6.68 2.03 10.06
C LEU A 95 6.79 1.89 11.58
N SER A 96 5.80 1.28 12.19
CA SER A 96 5.80 0.96 13.61
C SER A 96 6.14 -0.50 13.80
N PHE A 97 7.17 -0.77 14.58
CA PHE A 97 7.58 -2.13 14.94
C PHE A 97 7.17 -2.39 16.38
N ASP A 98 6.14 -3.22 16.56
CA ASP A 98 5.70 -3.66 17.87
C ASP A 98 5.93 -5.17 18.07
N GLY A 99 6.07 -5.56 19.34
CA GLY A 99 6.62 -6.86 19.71
C GLY A 99 5.60 -7.99 19.84
N GLU A 100 4.28 -7.73 19.89
CA GLU A 100 3.36 -8.70 20.51
C GLU A 100 1.94 -8.74 19.94
N SER A 101 1.66 -8.20 18.74
CA SER A 101 0.33 -8.40 18.15
C SER A 101 0.27 -9.71 17.37
N LYS A 102 -0.60 -10.63 17.81
CA LYS A 102 -0.95 -11.86 17.05
C LYS A 102 -1.73 -11.56 15.76
N SER A 103 -2.20 -10.33 15.60
CA SER A 103 -2.99 -9.90 14.45
C SER A 103 -2.29 -8.75 13.73
N LEU A 104 -2.25 -8.81 12.40
CA LEU A 104 -1.79 -7.69 11.59
C LEU A 104 -2.74 -6.51 11.79
N LYS A 105 -2.19 -5.33 12.12
CA LYS A 105 -2.97 -4.11 12.22
C LYS A 105 -3.23 -3.55 10.82
N LYS A 106 -4.46 -3.10 10.59
CA LYS A 106 -4.85 -2.41 9.35
C LYS A 106 -3.96 -1.17 9.13
N PRO A 107 -3.46 -0.94 7.90
CA PRO A 107 -2.83 0.32 7.53
C PRO A 107 -3.71 1.53 7.85
N VAL A 108 -3.12 2.59 8.41
CA VAL A 108 -3.86 3.81 8.79
C VAL A 108 -3.33 4.99 8.01
N PHE A 109 -4.17 5.59 7.17
CA PHE A 109 -3.86 6.84 6.48
C PHE A 109 -4.59 7.99 7.17
N ASP A 110 -3.82 8.94 7.71
CA ASP A 110 -4.34 10.17 8.30
C ASP A 110 -4.38 11.27 7.24
N GLU A 111 -5.59 11.65 6.85
CA GLU A 111 -5.85 12.64 5.80
C GLU A 111 -5.43 14.07 6.17
N ALA A 112 -5.37 14.39 7.47
CA ALA A 112 -5.00 15.73 7.93
C ALA A 112 -3.47 15.95 7.83
N SER A 113 -2.68 14.98 8.32
CA SER A 113 -1.22 15.04 8.24
C SER A 113 -0.64 14.46 6.95
N LYS A 114 -1.47 13.77 6.16
CA LYS A 114 -1.06 12.94 5.01
C LYS A 114 -0.02 11.88 5.39
N THR A 115 -0.19 11.29 6.56
CA THR A 115 0.72 10.27 7.10
C THR A 115 0.11 8.89 6.96
N LEU A 116 0.83 7.97 6.33
CA LEU A 116 0.49 6.55 6.32
C LEU A 116 1.27 5.83 7.43
N THR A 117 0.58 5.06 8.26
CA THR A 117 1.20 4.22 9.29
C THR A 117 1.01 2.75 8.96
N LEU A 118 2.12 2.02 8.90
CA LEU A 118 2.18 0.58 8.70
C LEU A 118 2.75 -0.08 9.96
N SER A 119 2.13 -1.17 10.41
CA SER A 119 2.59 -1.89 11.60
C SER A 119 3.18 -3.23 11.19
N TYR A 120 4.41 -3.49 11.61
CA TYR A 120 5.11 -4.74 11.34
C TYR A 120 5.55 -5.41 12.64
N PRO A 121 5.62 -6.76 12.68
CA PRO A 121 6.31 -7.46 13.74
C PRO A 121 7.76 -6.99 13.86
N GLN A 122 8.28 -6.89 15.09
CA GLN A 122 9.66 -6.49 15.34
C GLN A 122 10.71 -7.34 14.57
N ALA A 123 10.42 -8.62 14.31
CA ALA A 123 11.28 -9.50 13.53
C ALA A 123 11.55 -9.01 12.08
N HIS A 124 10.65 -8.22 11.50
CA HIS A 124 10.82 -7.70 10.13
C HIS A 124 11.72 -6.47 10.05
N TYR A 125 12.07 -5.87 11.19
CA TYR A 125 12.86 -4.63 11.21
C TYR A 125 14.17 -4.75 10.42
N ARG A 126 14.95 -5.82 10.66
CA ARG A 126 16.24 -6.01 9.97
C ARG A 126 16.06 -6.11 8.46
N ALA A 127 15.15 -6.97 7.99
CA ALA A 127 14.88 -7.15 6.57
C ALA A 127 14.46 -5.82 5.90
N ILE A 128 13.58 -5.04 6.54
CA ILE A 128 13.16 -3.74 5.99
C ILE A 128 14.31 -2.74 5.92
N ILE A 129 15.15 -2.65 6.96
CA ILE A 129 16.31 -1.76 6.95
C ILE A 129 17.32 -2.18 5.88
N ASP A 130 17.53 -3.48 5.69
CA ASP A 130 18.42 -4.00 4.66
C ASP A 130 17.91 -3.63 3.26
N LEU A 131 16.61 -3.75 3.00
CA LEU A 131 16.00 -3.29 1.74
C LEU A 131 16.19 -1.78 1.55
N LEU A 132 15.92 -0.97 2.58
CA LEU A 132 16.05 0.49 2.50
C LEU A 132 17.48 0.97 2.25
N ARG A 133 18.49 0.17 2.64
CA ARG A 133 19.92 0.51 2.46
C ARG A 133 20.44 0.11 1.09
N ASN A 134 19.92 -0.99 0.53
CA ASN A 134 20.54 -1.64 -0.61
C ASN A 134 19.73 -1.51 -1.90
N ASP A 135 18.43 -1.22 -1.80
CA ASP A 135 17.51 -1.24 -2.93
C ASP A 135 16.67 0.04 -3.04
N THR A 136 16.09 0.25 -4.22
CA THR A 136 15.02 1.23 -4.39
C THR A 136 13.71 0.63 -3.87
N VAL A 137 13.19 1.23 -2.81
CA VAL A 137 11.96 0.81 -2.15
C VAL A 137 10.81 1.74 -2.52
N TYR A 138 9.65 1.15 -2.72
CA TYR A 138 8.39 1.85 -2.94
C TYR A 138 7.43 1.53 -1.79
N VAL A 139 6.59 2.49 -1.47
CA VAL A 139 5.44 2.31 -0.59
C VAL A 139 4.19 2.49 -1.42
N GLN A 140 3.30 1.52 -1.38
CA GLN A 140 2.01 1.60 -2.03
C GLN A 140 0.89 1.55 -0.99
N PHE A 141 -0.15 2.34 -1.22
CA PHE A 141 -1.40 2.31 -0.46
C PHE A 141 -2.58 2.40 -1.42
N LEU A 142 -3.50 1.46 -1.27
CA LEU A 142 -4.76 1.37 -2.01
C LEU A 142 -5.92 1.34 -1.01
N SER A 143 -6.97 2.10 -1.30
CA SER A 143 -8.26 1.98 -0.62
C SER A 143 -9.36 1.75 -1.64
N TYR A 144 -10.36 0.95 -1.26
CA TYR A 144 -11.49 0.57 -2.09
C TYR A 144 -12.80 1.02 -1.43
N ALA A 145 -13.85 1.22 -2.23
CA ALA A 145 -15.16 1.69 -1.77
C ALA A 145 -15.80 0.77 -0.71
N ASN A 146 -15.48 -0.52 -0.76
CA ASN A 146 -15.92 -1.51 0.24
C ASN A 146 -15.16 -1.44 1.58
N GLY A 147 -14.28 -0.45 1.76
CA GLY A 147 -13.48 -0.26 2.98
C GLY A 147 -12.25 -1.16 3.09
N HIS A 148 -12.00 -2.02 2.09
CA HIS A 148 -10.76 -2.77 1.99
C HIS A 148 -9.60 -1.78 1.77
N VAL A 149 -8.52 -1.99 2.51
CA VAL A 149 -7.28 -1.23 2.31
C VAL A 149 -6.14 -2.22 2.20
N TRP A 150 -5.18 -1.88 1.36
CA TRP A 150 -3.95 -2.62 1.22
C TRP A 150 -2.79 -1.64 1.17
N ALA A 151 -1.71 -1.96 1.87
CA ALA A 151 -0.50 -1.19 1.80
C ALA A 151 0.72 -2.05 2.13
N ASP A 152 1.84 -1.71 1.50
CA ASP A 152 3.06 -2.50 1.61
C ASP A 152 4.33 -1.66 1.44
N LEU A 153 5.45 -2.36 1.55
CA LEU A 153 6.74 -1.94 1.04
C LEU A 153 7.22 -3.03 0.09
N HIS A 154 7.72 -2.62 -1.07
CA HIS A 154 8.30 -3.55 -2.03
C HIS A 154 9.44 -2.89 -2.79
N THR A 155 10.32 -3.71 -3.33
CA THR A 155 11.31 -3.27 -4.31
C THR A 155 10.67 -3.18 -5.68
N GLY A 156 11.28 -2.44 -6.60
CA GLY A 156 10.96 -2.58 -8.02
C GLY A 156 11.33 -3.98 -8.54
N ALA A 157 11.08 -4.22 -9.83
CA ALA A 157 11.59 -5.43 -10.49
C ALA A 157 13.13 -5.37 -10.52
N VAL A 158 13.79 -6.26 -9.77
CA VAL A 158 15.25 -6.41 -9.78
C VAL A 158 15.62 -7.55 -10.73
N ARG A 159 16.52 -7.28 -11.68
CA ARG A 159 17.11 -8.35 -12.51
C ARG A 159 18.19 -9.05 -11.70
N SER A 160 18.10 -10.37 -11.56
CA SER A 160 19.21 -11.18 -11.04
C SER A 160 20.41 -10.99 -11.95
N ARG A 161 21.55 -10.60 -11.38
CA ARG A 161 22.83 -10.52 -12.09
C ARG A 161 23.43 -11.91 -12.27
#